data_AF-A0A1Z3N451-F1
#
_entry.id   AF-A0A1Z3N451-F1
#
_cell.length_a   1.000
_cell.length_b   1.000
_cell.length_c   1.000
_cell.angle_alpha   90.00
_cell.angle_beta   90.00
_cell.angle_gamma   90.00
#
_symmetry.space_group_name_H-M   'P 1'
#
loop_
_entity.id
_entity.type
_entity.pdbx_description
1 polymer ?
#
loop_
_entity_poly.entity_id
_entity_poly.type
_entity_poly.pdbx_seq_one_letter_code
_entity_poly.pdbx_strand_id
1 'polypeptide(L)'
;MKIKNHAITMIVALGLPLIGCQGGSEDFQNYSSTSSAQNDSQNITDPTDTTVEDSHDIADHIHNDITEAISEDIQALGCVKASTSQKKQVNLGLSKKEEFLAKCSKETNGSSWCDELVRPNPRSVNTFRCTYGSSQAHNLIHPDESTWKYPIAGVRILQDLSAKGLKISQIYNWWRPEPYNKNVGGAAGRHPYGTSIDVRFASNSEADRAFRELCKMRKAKRLRAIGHYGSASLHIGVGDRTANTWGKSCN
;
A
#
# COMPACT_ATOMS: atom_id res chain seq x y z
N MET A 1 -13.34 -73.04 5.83
CA MET A 1 -13.57 -71.87 4.95
C MET A 1 -14.92 -71.26 5.30
N LYS A 2 -14.96 -69.98 5.70
CA LYS A 2 -16.21 -69.24 5.97
C LYS A 2 -16.20 -67.97 5.12
N ILE A 3 -17.18 -67.85 4.25
CA ILE A 3 -17.47 -66.65 3.45
C ILE A 3 -18.34 -65.73 4.32
N LYS A 4 -18.02 -64.45 4.39
CA LYS A 4 -19.01 -63.39 4.66
C LYS A 4 -18.77 -62.20 3.76
N ASN A 5 -19.89 -61.76 3.19
CA ASN A 5 -20.09 -60.75 2.17
C ASN A 5 -20.16 -59.33 2.74
N HIS A 6 -19.67 -58.39 1.91
CA HIS A 6 -20.26 -57.09 1.54
C HIS A 6 -20.37 -55.97 2.60
N ALA A 7 -19.80 -54.80 2.26
CA ALA A 7 -20.57 -53.64 1.80
C ALA A 7 -19.63 -52.54 1.27
N ILE A 8 -19.81 -52.19 0.00
CA ILE A 8 -19.24 -51.00 -0.64
C ILE A 8 -20.29 -49.90 -0.48
N THR A 9 -19.91 -48.79 0.15
CA THR A 9 -20.77 -47.59 0.23
C THR A 9 -20.25 -46.55 -0.75
N MET A 10 -20.88 -46.45 -1.92
CA MET A 10 -20.80 -45.27 -2.77
C MET A 10 -21.66 -44.16 -2.16
N ILE A 11 -21.06 -42.98 -1.94
CA ILE A 11 -21.81 -41.75 -1.70
C ILE A 11 -21.85 -40.98 -3.01
N VAL A 12 -23.04 -40.95 -3.61
CA VAL A 12 -23.44 -40.05 -4.68
C VAL A 12 -23.82 -38.72 -4.03
N ALA A 13 -23.14 -37.64 -4.39
CA ALA A 13 -23.59 -36.28 -4.10
C ALA A 13 -23.83 -35.54 -5.43
N LEU A 14 -25.11 -35.30 -5.69
CA LEU A 14 -25.69 -34.68 -6.87
C LEU A 14 -25.43 -33.17 -6.89
N GLY A 15 -25.11 -32.67 -8.09
CA GLY A 15 -25.82 -31.56 -8.75
C GLY A 15 -26.00 -30.23 -8.03
N LEU A 16 -25.23 -29.23 -8.48
CA LEU A 16 -25.51 -27.79 -8.39
C LEU A 16 -26.90 -27.42 -8.94
N PRO A 17 -27.50 -26.34 -8.43
CA PRO A 17 -28.01 -25.31 -9.32
C PRO A 17 -27.34 -23.95 -9.09
N LEU A 18 -26.86 -23.38 -10.19
CA LEU A 18 -26.57 -21.96 -10.36
C LEU A 18 -27.85 -21.16 -10.13
N ILE A 19 -27.83 -20.23 -9.18
CA ILE A 19 -28.77 -19.11 -9.13
C ILE A 19 -27.95 -17.85 -9.35
N GLY A 20 -28.07 -17.31 -10.56
CA GLY A 20 -27.75 -15.91 -10.83
C GLY A 20 -28.90 -15.04 -10.35
N CYS A 21 -28.57 -13.98 -9.61
CA CYS A 21 -29.41 -12.81 -9.50
C CYS A 21 -28.57 -11.58 -9.83
N GLN A 22 -29.05 -10.89 -10.86
CA GLN A 22 -28.55 -9.68 -11.46
C GLN A 22 -29.32 -8.49 -10.84
N GLY A 23 -28.62 -7.38 -10.59
CA GLY A 23 -29.19 -6.03 -10.61
C GLY A 23 -29.97 -5.55 -9.37
N GLY A 24 -29.39 -4.58 -8.68
CA GLY A 24 -30.09 -3.71 -7.73
C GLY A 24 -29.19 -2.55 -7.36
N SER A 25 -29.32 -1.45 -8.11
CA SER A 25 -28.69 -0.16 -7.82
C SER A 25 -29.30 0.42 -6.55
N GLU A 26 -28.46 0.84 -5.61
CA GLU A 26 -28.86 1.85 -4.64
C GLU A 26 -27.76 2.92 -4.57
N ASP A 27 -28.20 4.12 -4.92
CA ASP A 27 -27.49 5.39 -4.84
C ASP A 27 -26.91 5.60 -3.44
N PHE A 28 -25.58 5.73 -3.34
CA PHE A 28 -24.99 6.31 -2.15
C PHE A 28 -24.66 7.78 -2.42
N GLN A 29 -25.56 8.63 -1.93
CA GLN A 29 -25.44 10.07 -1.98
C GLN A 29 -24.17 10.56 -1.28
N ASN A 30 -23.61 11.55 -1.94
CA ASN A 30 -22.42 12.32 -1.68
C ASN A 30 -22.49 13.02 -0.29
N TYR A 31 -21.76 12.52 0.70
CA TYR A 31 -21.55 13.25 1.96
C TYR A 31 -20.45 14.29 1.75
N SER A 32 -20.86 15.47 1.29
CA SER A 32 -20.03 16.67 1.25
C SER A 32 -19.69 17.06 2.69
N SER A 33 -18.42 16.96 3.07
CA SER A 33 -17.93 17.48 4.34
C SER A 33 -17.73 18.98 4.17
N THR A 34 -18.61 19.75 4.79
CA THR A 34 -18.56 21.20 4.93
C THR A 34 -17.30 21.58 5.72
N SER A 35 -16.26 22.09 5.07
CA SER A 35 -15.21 22.87 5.75
C SER A 35 -15.60 24.33 5.73
N SER A 36 -16.12 24.81 6.86
CA SER A 36 -16.26 26.22 7.19
C SER A 36 -14.87 26.86 7.27
N ALA A 37 -14.48 27.54 6.19
CA ALA A 37 -13.40 28.51 6.20
C ALA A 37 -13.96 29.83 6.76
N GLN A 38 -13.61 30.18 7.99
CA GLN A 38 -13.65 31.56 8.43
C GLN A 38 -12.31 32.22 8.13
N ASN A 39 -12.44 33.30 7.37
CA ASN A 39 -11.44 34.27 6.99
C ASN A 39 -11.21 35.22 8.18
N ASP A 40 -9.96 35.60 8.45
CA ASP A 40 -9.63 37.00 8.78
C ASP A 40 -8.13 37.27 8.56
N SER A 41 -7.86 37.94 7.44
CA SER A 41 -7.04 39.15 7.24
C SER A 41 -6.32 39.73 8.47
N GLN A 42 -5.20 40.45 8.42
CA GLN A 42 -4.24 40.96 7.44
C GLN A 42 -3.26 41.75 8.34
N ASN A 43 -1.94 41.78 8.09
CA ASN A 43 -1.30 43.05 7.74
C ASN A 43 0.14 42.89 7.24
N ILE A 44 0.46 43.77 6.32
CA ILE A 44 1.61 43.91 5.45
C ILE A 44 2.70 44.74 6.14
N THR A 45 3.98 44.46 5.88
CA THR A 45 4.95 45.47 5.40
C THR A 45 6.28 44.83 4.97
N ASP A 46 6.52 44.91 3.66
CA ASP A 46 7.84 44.98 3.00
C ASP A 46 8.32 46.46 3.09
N PRO A 47 9.62 46.81 2.96
CA PRO A 47 10.23 46.84 1.63
C PRO A 47 11.75 46.53 1.54
N THR A 48 12.17 45.96 0.39
CA THR A 48 13.38 46.24 -0.42
C THR A 48 14.76 45.91 0.18
N ASP A 49 15.80 45.43 -0.53
CA ASP A 49 16.11 45.18 -1.93
C ASP A 49 17.49 44.49 -1.94
N THR A 50 17.71 43.47 -2.78
CA THR A 50 18.92 43.31 -3.62
C THR A 50 18.86 41.97 -4.38
N THR A 51 18.71 42.13 -5.68
CA THR A 51 18.97 41.14 -6.73
C THR A 51 20.44 40.71 -6.74
N VAL A 52 20.71 39.43 -7.06
CA VAL A 52 21.42 38.96 -8.27
C VAL A 52 21.41 37.41 -8.27
N GLU A 53 20.68 36.88 -9.26
CA GLU A 53 20.95 35.73 -10.12
C GLU A 53 21.77 34.54 -9.59
N ASP A 54 21.09 33.38 -9.48
CA ASP A 54 21.59 32.09 -9.95
C ASP A 54 20.39 31.16 -10.26
N SER A 55 19.57 31.58 -11.21
CA SER A 55 18.47 30.79 -11.77
C SER A 55 19.04 29.83 -12.81
N HIS A 56 19.53 28.68 -12.37
CA HIS A 56 19.85 27.59 -13.28
C HIS A 56 18.55 26.98 -13.82
N ASP A 57 18.37 27.19 -15.13
CA ASP A 57 17.39 26.59 -16.02
C ASP A 57 17.03 25.13 -15.65
N ILE A 58 15.82 24.94 -15.13
CA ILE A 58 15.07 23.70 -15.24
C ILE A 58 13.85 23.99 -16.13
N ALA A 59 14.12 24.59 -17.28
CA ALA A 59 13.14 24.94 -18.28
C ALA A 59 13.67 24.61 -19.68
N ASP A 60 14.25 23.42 -19.85
CA ASP A 60 14.32 22.78 -21.16
C ASP A 60 14.62 21.28 -21.02
N HIS A 61 14.12 20.50 -21.98
CA HIS A 61 14.12 19.01 -22.08
C HIS A 61 12.83 18.28 -21.67
N ILE A 62 11.66 18.92 -21.76
CA ILE A 62 10.43 18.17 -22.07
C ILE A 62 10.27 18.22 -23.57
N HIS A 63 10.94 17.34 -24.31
CA HIS A 63 10.53 16.84 -25.63
C HIS A 63 11.45 15.65 -25.98
N ASN A 64 10.90 14.45 -25.85
CA ASN A 64 11.06 13.34 -26.81
C ASN A 64 10.40 12.06 -26.26
N ASP A 65 9.27 11.73 -26.89
CA ASP A 65 8.90 10.42 -27.41
C ASP A 65 9.07 9.19 -26.54
N ILE A 66 8.01 8.86 -25.80
CA ILE A 66 7.39 7.53 -25.88
C ILE A 66 5.87 7.72 -25.82
N THR A 67 5.22 7.73 -26.96
CA THR A 67 3.75 7.67 -27.09
C THR A 67 3.30 6.23 -26.78
N GLU A 68 3.43 5.82 -25.53
CA GLU A 68 2.64 4.67 -25.06
C GLU A 68 1.17 5.06 -25.16
N ALA A 69 0.36 4.23 -25.83
CA ALA A 69 -1.08 4.44 -25.93
C ALA A 69 -1.70 4.41 -24.52
N ILE A 70 -1.92 5.58 -23.96
CA ILE A 70 -2.67 5.78 -22.72
C ILE A 70 -4.15 5.79 -23.12
N SER A 71 -4.93 4.86 -22.57
CA SER A 71 -6.40 4.86 -22.74
C SER A 71 -6.97 6.24 -22.38
N GLU A 72 -7.93 6.74 -23.17
CA GLU A 72 -8.54 8.07 -22.99
C GLU A 72 -9.12 8.25 -21.57
N ASP A 73 -9.71 7.18 -21.00
CA ASP A 73 -10.21 7.13 -19.61
C ASP A 73 -9.12 7.44 -18.56
N ILE A 74 -7.86 7.14 -18.88
CA ILE A 74 -6.71 7.35 -18.00
C ILE A 74 -6.18 8.78 -18.13
N GLN A 75 -6.32 9.43 -19.29
CA GLN A 75 -5.93 10.85 -19.46
C GLN A 75 -6.85 11.79 -18.67
N ALA A 76 -8.13 11.44 -18.52
CA ALA A 76 -9.11 12.22 -17.76
C ALA A 76 -8.83 12.33 -16.25
N LEU A 77 -7.97 11.48 -15.69
CA LEU A 77 -7.70 11.43 -14.24
C LEU A 77 -6.80 12.56 -13.71
N GLY A 78 -6.24 13.41 -14.58
CA GLY A 78 -5.41 14.56 -14.16
C GLY A 78 -4.17 14.18 -13.31
N CYS A 79 -3.70 12.94 -13.42
CA CYS A 79 -2.65 12.42 -12.53
C CYS A 79 -1.26 12.96 -12.88
N VAL A 80 -0.39 13.04 -11.87
CA VAL A 80 1.02 13.36 -12.06
C VAL A 80 1.71 12.18 -12.74
N LYS A 81 2.33 12.42 -13.90
CA LYS A 81 3.08 11.40 -14.64
C LYS A 81 4.47 11.19 -14.05
N ALA A 82 4.96 9.96 -14.12
CA ALA A 82 6.33 9.65 -13.75
C ALA A 82 7.32 10.13 -14.83
N SER A 83 8.39 10.78 -14.37
CA SER A 83 9.58 11.04 -15.18
C SER A 83 10.29 9.75 -15.59
N THR A 84 11.15 9.85 -16.60
CA THR A 84 12.01 8.74 -17.04
C THR A 84 12.85 8.17 -15.90
N SER A 85 13.39 9.02 -15.02
CA SER A 85 14.17 8.57 -13.85
C SER A 85 13.31 7.77 -12.87
N GLN A 86 12.09 8.20 -12.59
CA GLN A 86 11.16 7.48 -11.71
C GLN A 86 10.73 6.13 -12.30
N LYS A 87 10.47 6.06 -13.62
CA LYS A 87 10.23 4.79 -14.32
C LYS A 87 11.42 3.85 -14.19
N LYS A 88 12.66 4.35 -14.37
CA LYS A 88 13.90 3.56 -14.18
C LYS A 88 14.01 3.00 -12.76
N GLN A 89 13.63 3.75 -11.73
CA GLN A 89 13.63 3.25 -10.34
C GLN A 89 12.63 2.11 -10.13
N VAL A 90 11.41 2.22 -10.67
CA VAL A 90 10.41 1.15 -10.61
C VAL A 90 10.90 -0.10 -11.34
N ASN A 91 11.49 0.06 -12.53
CA ASN A 91 12.03 -1.05 -13.31
C ASN A 91 13.23 -1.73 -12.63
N LEU A 92 14.10 -0.95 -11.99
CA LEU A 92 15.20 -1.51 -11.19
C LEU A 92 14.64 -2.35 -10.03
N GLY A 93 13.65 -1.85 -9.31
CA GLY A 93 12.95 -2.62 -8.28
C GLY A 93 12.34 -3.91 -8.82
N LEU A 94 11.66 -3.83 -9.97
CA LEU A 94 11.05 -4.99 -10.63
C LEU A 94 12.08 -6.06 -11.02
N SER A 95 13.26 -5.66 -11.51
CA SER A 95 14.34 -6.59 -11.84
C SER A 95 14.84 -7.39 -10.64
N LYS A 96 14.63 -6.87 -9.42
CA LYS A 96 15.02 -7.49 -8.15
C LYS A 96 13.88 -8.21 -7.43
N LYS A 97 12.69 -8.31 -8.04
CA LYS A 97 11.48 -8.87 -7.40
C LYS A 97 11.73 -10.27 -6.83
N GLU A 98 12.29 -11.17 -7.64
CA GLU A 98 12.51 -12.57 -7.24
C GLU A 98 13.57 -12.69 -6.14
N GLU A 99 14.61 -11.85 -6.18
CA GLU A 99 15.62 -11.79 -5.13
C GLU A 99 15.01 -11.34 -3.79
N PHE A 100 14.20 -10.28 -3.82
CA PHE A 100 13.48 -9.80 -2.65
C PHE A 100 12.54 -10.87 -2.08
N LEU A 101 11.74 -11.53 -2.92
CA LEU A 101 10.82 -12.58 -2.50
C LEU A 101 11.56 -13.78 -1.90
N ALA A 102 12.65 -14.22 -2.53
CA ALA A 102 13.50 -15.30 -2.01
C ALA A 102 14.09 -14.95 -0.64
N LYS A 103 14.61 -13.72 -0.48
CA LYS A 103 15.11 -13.22 0.80
C LYS A 103 14.01 -13.18 1.85
N CYS A 104 12.85 -12.59 1.53
CA CYS A 104 11.72 -12.51 2.45
C CYS A 104 11.26 -13.90 2.90
N SER A 105 11.08 -14.82 1.96
CA SER A 105 10.67 -16.20 2.23
C SER A 105 11.66 -16.90 3.16
N LYS A 106 12.96 -16.86 2.84
CA LYS A 106 14.03 -17.42 3.69
C LYS A 106 14.01 -16.84 5.11
N GLU A 107 13.84 -15.53 5.22
CA GLU A 107 13.90 -14.79 6.49
C GLU A 107 12.64 -14.89 7.36
N THR A 108 11.54 -15.41 6.80
CA THR A 108 10.23 -15.50 7.44
C THR A 108 9.68 -16.94 7.44
N ASN A 109 10.52 -17.93 7.18
CA ASN A 109 10.15 -19.34 7.14
C ASN A 109 9.01 -19.64 6.14
N GLY A 110 9.14 -19.11 4.92
CA GLY A 110 8.18 -19.33 3.84
C GLY A 110 6.84 -18.61 4.02
N SER A 111 6.81 -17.46 4.67
CA SER A 111 5.55 -16.74 4.89
C SER A 111 4.92 -16.30 3.56
N SER A 112 3.65 -16.65 3.37
CA SER A 112 2.85 -16.23 2.21
C SER A 112 2.65 -14.71 2.13
N TRP A 113 2.85 -13.98 3.23
CA TRP A 113 2.75 -12.51 3.24
C TRP A 113 3.84 -11.83 2.39
N CYS A 114 4.95 -12.52 2.10
CA CYS A 114 5.99 -11.99 1.23
C CYS A 114 5.46 -11.63 -0.16
N ASP A 115 4.54 -12.42 -0.71
CA ASP A 115 3.95 -12.20 -2.03
C ASP A 115 3.03 -10.96 -2.07
N GLU A 116 2.54 -10.50 -0.92
CA GLU A 116 1.72 -9.31 -0.83
C GLU A 116 2.54 -8.01 -0.77
N LEU A 117 3.80 -8.09 -0.34
CA LEU A 117 4.68 -6.91 -0.28
C LEU A 117 4.95 -6.29 -1.65
N VAL A 118 4.92 -7.10 -2.71
CA VAL A 118 5.20 -6.67 -4.08
C VAL A 118 3.94 -6.29 -4.86
N ARG A 119 2.76 -6.44 -4.26
CA ARG A 119 1.45 -6.19 -4.88
C ARG A 119 0.84 -4.92 -4.28
N PRO A 120 0.85 -3.79 -5.00
CA PRO A 120 0.14 -2.61 -4.54
C PRO A 120 -1.36 -2.89 -4.48
N ASN A 121 -2.10 -2.04 -3.76
CA ASN A 121 -3.55 -2.14 -3.63
C ASN A 121 -4.23 -2.41 -4.98
N PRO A 122 -4.95 -3.53 -5.19
CA PRO A 122 -5.59 -3.82 -6.47
C PRO A 122 -6.55 -2.71 -6.95
N ARG A 123 -7.11 -1.93 -6.04
CA ARG A 123 -8.00 -0.80 -6.36
C ARG A 123 -7.27 0.41 -6.96
N SER A 124 -5.95 0.48 -6.89
CA SER A 124 -5.17 1.61 -7.42
C SER A 124 -4.56 1.33 -8.80
N VAL A 125 -4.92 0.22 -9.46
CA VAL A 125 -4.43 -0.13 -10.82
C VAL A 125 -4.59 1.03 -11.80
N ASN A 126 -5.76 1.69 -11.82
CA ASN A 126 -6.01 2.81 -12.73
C ASN A 126 -5.11 4.00 -12.42
N THR A 127 -4.93 4.34 -11.15
CA THR A 127 -4.00 5.39 -10.69
C THR A 127 -2.55 5.05 -11.05
N PHE A 128 -2.14 3.79 -10.88
CA PHE A 128 -0.82 3.31 -11.24
C PHE A 128 -0.57 3.43 -12.74
N ARG A 129 -1.49 2.93 -13.56
CA ARG A 129 -1.42 3.02 -15.03
C ARG A 129 -1.44 4.47 -15.51
N CYS A 130 -2.20 5.32 -14.82
CA CYS A 130 -2.15 6.76 -15.06
C CYS A 130 -0.75 7.32 -14.80
N THR A 131 -0.10 6.91 -13.72
CA THR A 131 1.22 7.41 -13.31
C THR A 131 2.34 6.92 -14.24
N TYR A 132 2.39 5.62 -14.51
CA TYR A 132 3.54 4.96 -15.15
C TYR A 132 3.31 4.48 -16.58
N GLY A 133 2.06 4.42 -17.04
CA GLY A 133 1.67 3.83 -18.33
C GLY A 133 0.97 2.49 -18.15
N SER A 134 0.19 2.09 -19.16
CA SER A 134 -0.58 0.85 -19.18
C SER A 134 0.30 -0.41 -19.32
N SER A 135 1.49 -0.25 -19.92
CA SER A 135 2.46 -1.32 -20.15
C SER A 135 3.25 -1.71 -18.89
N GLN A 136 3.33 -0.82 -17.90
CA GLN A 136 4.11 -1.03 -16.69
C GLN A 136 3.44 -2.11 -15.81
N ALA A 137 4.22 -3.11 -15.40
CA ALA A 137 3.76 -4.14 -14.47
C ALA A 137 3.32 -3.51 -13.13
N HIS A 138 2.15 -3.89 -12.63
CA HIS A 138 1.62 -3.41 -11.36
C HIS A 138 2.24 -4.12 -10.16
N ASN A 139 3.57 -3.99 -10.04
CA ASN A 139 4.38 -4.50 -8.95
C ASN A 139 5.32 -3.40 -8.48
N LEU A 140 5.48 -3.29 -7.16
CA LEU A 140 6.33 -2.27 -6.54
C LEU A 140 7.27 -2.92 -5.53
N ILE A 141 8.57 -2.75 -5.76
CA ILE A 141 9.65 -3.24 -4.90
C ILE A 141 10.65 -2.11 -4.78
N HIS A 142 11.01 -1.72 -3.56
CA HIS A 142 11.99 -0.65 -3.37
C HIS A 142 13.35 -1.07 -3.97
N PRO A 143 13.98 -0.28 -4.85
CA PRO A 143 15.21 -0.69 -5.55
C PRO A 143 16.45 -0.79 -4.64
N ASP A 144 16.47 -0.03 -3.55
CA ASP A 144 17.49 -0.11 -2.50
C ASP A 144 17.22 -1.28 -1.54
N GLU A 145 18.09 -2.29 -1.58
CA GLU A 145 18.07 -3.48 -0.75
C GLU A 145 18.23 -3.20 0.75
N SER A 146 18.87 -2.07 1.11
CA SER A 146 19.06 -1.68 2.50
C SER A 146 17.73 -1.47 3.25
N THR A 147 16.66 -1.19 2.50
CA THR A 147 15.30 -0.97 3.00
C THR A 147 14.52 -2.26 3.19
N TRP A 148 14.90 -3.37 2.53
CA TRP A 148 14.12 -4.62 2.50
C TRP A 148 13.95 -5.27 3.87
N LYS A 149 14.85 -4.98 4.81
CA LYS A 149 14.74 -5.44 6.20
C LYS A 149 13.45 -4.97 6.89
N TYR A 150 12.92 -3.80 6.52
CA TYR A 150 11.73 -3.22 7.17
C TYR A 150 10.43 -3.96 6.86
N PRO A 151 10.05 -4.20 5.60
CA PRO A 151 8.85 -5.00 5.32
C PRO A 151 8.99 -6.45 5.76
N ILE A 152 10.19 -7.04 5.71
CA ILE A 152 10.45 -8.41 6.21
C ILE A 152 10.20 -8.47 7.73
N ALA A 153 10.67 -7.48 8.49
CA ALA A 153 10.32 -7.36 9.89
C ALA A 153 8.81 -7.12 10.10
N GLY A 154 8.16 -6.39 9.20
CA GLY A 154 6.71 -6.25 9.15
C GLY A 154 6.00 -7.60 9.00
N VAL A 155 6.46 -8.48 8.11
CA VAL A 155 5.93 -9.85 7.96
C VAL A 155 6.06 -10.65 9.25
N ARG A 156 7.21 -10.56 9.95
CA ARG A 156 7.38 -11.22 11.26
C ARG A 156 6.38 -10.70 12.30
N ILE A 157 6.09 -9.40 12.30
CA ILE A 157 5.02 -8.83 13.14
C ILE A 157 3.66 -9.45 12.78
N LEU A 158 3.36 -9.62 11.49
CA LEU A 158 2.11 -10.24 11.07
C LEU A 158 2.01 -11.71 11.46
N GLN A 159 3.12 -12.46 11.41
CA GLN A 159 3.18 -13.84 11.91
C GLN A 159 2.84 -13.90 13.41
N ASP A 160 3.38 -12.99 14.21
CA ASP A 160 3.08 -12.92 15.64
C ASP A 160 1.62 -12.55 15.92
N LEU A 161 1.05 -11.63 15.14
CA LEU A 161 -0.37 -11.28 15.25
C LEU A 161 -1.26 -12.46 14.85
N SER A 162 -0.96 -13.15 13.75
CA SER A 162 -1.67 -14.37 13.35
C SER A 162 -1.59 -15.47 14.39
N ALA A 163 -0.41 -15.68 15.01
CA ALA A 163 -0.22 -16.65 16.08
C ALA A 163 -1.05 -16.34 17.34
N LYS A 164 -1.39 -15.06 17.56
CA LYS A 164 -2.33 -14.59 18.59
C LYS A 164 -3.80 -14.68 18.16
N GLY A 165 -4.08 -15.30 17.01
CA GLY A 165 -5.42 -15.52 16.48
C GLY A 165 -6.06 -14.30 15.82
N LEU A 166 -5.28 -13.25 15.49
CA LEU A 166 -5.81 -12.10 14.77
C LEU A 166 -6.01 -12.40 13.29
N LYS A 167 -7.09 -11.88 12.72
CA LYS A 167 -7.44 -12.10 11.31
C LYS A 167 -6.98 -10.95 10.43
N ILE A 168 -5.84 -11.17 9.76
CA ILE A 168 -5.27 -10.26 8.76
C ILE A 168 -5.82 -10.64 7.39
N SER A 169 -6.26 -9.65 6.62
CA SER A 169 -6.79 -9.85 5.27
C SER A 169 -5.74 -9.68 4.19
N GLN A 170 -4.92 -8.64 4.28
CA GLN A 170 -3.87 -8.36 3.29
C GLN A 170 -2.86 -7.31 3.78
N ILE A 171 -1.64 -7.36 3.28
CA ILE A 171 -0.77 -6.20 3.10
C ILE A 171 -1.17 -5.55 1.79
N TYR A 172 -1.49 -4.26 1.81
CA TYR A 172 -1.96 -3.57 0.61
C TYR A 172 -1.04 -2.44 0.14
N ASN A 173 -0.05 -2.03 0.95
CA ASN A 173 1.05 -1.21 0.50
C ASN A 173 2.32 -1.50 1.30
N TRP A 174 3.47 -1.59 0.63
CA TRP A 174 4.78 -1.43 1.26
C TRP A 174 5.47 -0.17 0.69
N TRP A 175 6.07 -0.28 -0.49
CA TRP A 175 6.75 0.84 -1.13
C TRP A 175 5.81 1.55 -2.12
N ARG A 176 5.77 2.88 -2.04
CA ARG A 176 5.04 3.72 -3.00
C ARG A 176 5.98 4.78 -3.55
N PRO A 177 6.54 4.61 -4.76
CA PRO A 177 7.40 5.63 -5.35
C PRO A 177 6.61 6.91 -5.64
N GLU A 178 7.28 8.05 -5.52
CA GLU A 178 6.78 9.28 -6.14
C GLU A 178 6.91 9.15 -7.67
N PRO A 179 5.86 9.46 -8.47
CA PRO A 179 4.68 10.27 -8.15
C PRO A 179 3.42 9.48 -7.77
N TYR A 180 3.47 8.15 -7.80
CA TYR A 180 2.31 7.32 -7.51
C TYR A 180 1.78 7.53 -6.09
N ASN A 181 2.68 7.72 -5.11
CA ASN A 181 2.29 8.07 -3.74
C ASN A 181 1.42 9.34 -3.68
N LYS A 182 1.81 10.41 -4.38
CA LYS A 182 0.99 11.63 -4.50
C LYS A 182 -0.38 11.37 -5.14
N ASN A 183 -0.42 10.60 -6.23
CA ASN A 183 -1.67 10.33 -6.95
C ASN A 183 -2.67 9.48 -6.16
N VAL A 184 -2.22 8.69 -5.17
CA VAL A 184 -3.10 7.98 -4.24
C VAL A 184 -3.39 8.77 -2.96
N GLY A 185 -3.04 10.06 -2.91
CA GLY A 185 -3.25 10.94 -1.75
C GLY A 185 -2.33 10.63 -0.56
N GLY A 186 -1.19 9.98 -0.80
CA GLY A 186 -0.24 9.61 0.23
C GLY A 186 0.56 10.82 0.75
N ALA A 187 0.87 10.82 2.04
CA ALA A 187 1.80 11.77 2.63
C ALA A 187 3.25 11.49 2.19
N ALA A 188 4.06 12.53 2.10
CA ALA A 188 5.50 12.41 1.92
C ALA A 188 6.14 11.86 3.21
N GLY A 189 7.00 10.83 3.12
CA GLY A 189 7.91 10.51 4.24
C GLY A 189 8.03 9.07 4.71
N ARG A 190 7.06 8.17 4.44
CA ARG A 190 7.09 6.80 4.98
C ARG A 190 7.15 5.75 3.87
N HIS A 191 6.02 5.51 3.20
CA HIS A 191 5.97 4.56 2.08
C HIS A 191 6.95 4.85 0.94
N PRO A 192 7.24 6.12 0.55
CA PRO A 192 8.28 6.39 -0.44
C PRO A 192 9.68 5.89 -0.08
N TYR A 193 9.98 5.75 1.21
CA TYR A 193 11.27 5.27 1.72
C TYR A 193 11.26 3.78 2.07
N GLY A 194 10.16 3.07 1.79
CA GLY A 194 10.06 1.63 2.04
C GLY A 194 10.15 1.23 3.52
N THR A 195 9.83 2.15 4.45
CA THR A 195 10.04 1.93 5.89
C THR A 195 8.83 1.33 6.63
N SER A 196 7.68 1.23 5.96
CA SER A 196 6.41 0.84 6.56
C SER A 196 5.58 -0.04 5.64
N ILE A 197 4.69 -0.82 6.26
CA ILE A 197 3.62 -1.53 5.55
C ILE A 197 2.27 -1.05 6.03
N ASP A 198 1.31 -0.96 5.11
CA ASP A 198 -0.10 -0.79 5.43
C ASP A 198 -0.80 -2.14 5.34
N VAL A 199 -1.56 -2.47 6.38
CA VAL A 199 -2.16 -3.80 6.56
C VAL A 199 -3.64 -3.66 6.84
N ARG A 200 -4.45 -4.49 6.19
CA ARG A 200 -5.88 -4.59 6.42
C ARG A 200 -6.20 -5.85 7.20
N PHE A 201 -7.10 -5.71 8.16
CA PHE A 201 -7.65 -6.76 9.00
C PHE A 201 -9.06 -7.11 8.54
N ALA A 202 -9.57 -8.27 8.97
CA ALA A 202 -10.89 -8.77 8.57
C ALA A 202 -12.04 -7.88 9.04
N SER A 203 -11.83 -7.09 10.11
CA SER A 203 -12.80 -6.14 10.63
C SER A 203 -12.12 -5.02 11.41
N ASN A 204 -12.87 -3.96 11.72
CA ASN A 204 -12.39 -2.89 12.62
C ASN A 204 -12.06 -3.45 14.02
N SER A 205 -12.81 -4.43 14.52
CA SER A 205 -12.52 -5.07 15.81
C SER A 205 -11.17 -5.81 15.81
N GLU A 206 -10.84 -6.49 14.71
CA GLU A 206 -9.54 -7.13 14.54
C GLU A 206 -8.40 -6.10 14.45
N ALA A 207 -8.61 -4.99 13.73
CA ALA A 207 -7.64 -3.88 13.71
C ALA A 207 -7.44 -3.29 15.11
N ASP A 208 -8.50 -3.12 15.91
CA ASP A 208 -8.42 -2.62 17.29
C ASP A 208 -7.62 -3.57 18.20
N ARG A 209 -7.86 -4.88 18.07
CA ARG A 209 -7.08 -5.90 18.77
C ARG A 209 -5.62 -5.86 18.35
N ALA A 210 -5.36 -5.74 17.05
CA ALA A 210 -4.01 -5.70 16.50
C ALA A 210 -3.27 -4.46 16.98
N PHE A 211 -3.93 -3.30 16.98
CA PHE A 211 -3.37 -2.04 17.46
C PHE A 211 -2.86 -2.16 18.90
N ARG A 212 -3.61 -2.83 19.79
CA ARG A 212 -3.16 -3.07 21.18
C ARG A 212 -1.91 -3.94 21.25
N GLU A 213 -1.83 -5.00 20.44
CA GLU A 213 -0.62 -5.83 20.38
C GLU A 213 0.57 -5.08 19.77
N LEU A 214 0.34 -4.27 18.74
CA LEU A 214 1.35 -3.40 18.13
C LEU A 214 1.88 -2.37 19.14
N CYS A 215 1.03 -1.80 19.99
CA CYS A 215 1.48 -0.91 21.08
C CYS A 215 2.46 -1.60 22.03
N LYS A 216 2.21 -2.87 22.39
CA LYS A 216 3.15 -3.67 23.20
C LYS A 216 4.47 -3.89 22.44
N MET A 217 4.40 -4.24 21.16
CA MET A 217 5.58 -4.42 20.32
C MET A 217 6.39 -3.12 20.14
N ARG A 218 5.72 -1.96 20.07
CA ARG A 218 6.37 -0.64 19.98
C ARG A 218 7.08 -0.29 21.27
N LYS A 219 6.46 -0.57 22.44
CA LYS A 219 7.12 -0.44 23.75
C LYS A 219 8.39 -1.33 23.83
N ALA A 220 8.34 -2.49 23.19
CA ALA A 220 9.49 -3.39 23.03
C ALA A 220 10.45 -3.00 21.87
N LYS A 221 10.29 -1.81 21.27
CA LYS A 221 11.13 -1.27 20.18
C LYS A 221 11.18 -2.12 18.90
N ARG A 222 10.19 -2.98 18.67
CA ARG A 222 10.10 -3.82 17.45
C ARG A 222 9.59 -3.06 16.23
N LEU A 223 8.93 -1.94 16.46
CA LEU A 223 8.46 -0.98 15.46
C LEU A 223 8.52 0.42 16.07
N ARG A 224 8.53 1.43 15.20
CA ARG A 224 8.70 2.83 15.59
C ARG A 224 7.40 3.60 15.55
N ALA A 225 6.54 3.30 14.58
CA ALA A 225 5.30 4.02 14.35
C ALA A 225 4.10 3.12 14.11
N ILE A 226 2.93 3.56 14.59
CA ILE A 226 1.65 2.87 14.39
C ILE A 226 0.60 3.91 14.00
N GLY A 227 -0.14 3.65 12.93
CA GLY A 227 -1.27 4.47 12.52
C GLY A 227 -2.57 3.68 12.54
N HIS A 228 -3.62 4.26 13.09
CA HIS A 228 -4.96 3.70 13.01
C HIS A 228 -5.85 4.58 12.12
N TYR A 229 -6.29 4.07 10.97
CA TYR A 229 -7.03 4.87 9.97
C TYR A 229 -8.55 4.93 10.21
N GLY A 230 -9.00 4.81 11.47
CA GLY A 230 -10.46 4.73 11.80
C GLY A 230 -11.22 3.59 11.10
N SER A 231 -10.52 2.63 10.51
CA SER A 231 -11.07 1.52 9.71
C SER A 231 -10.28 0.24 10.02
N ALA A 232 -10.56 -0.84 9.30
CA ALA A 232 -9.85 -2.10 9.43
C ALA A 232 -8.39 -2.03 8.90
N SER A 233 -7.83 -0.84 8.69
CA SER A 233 -6.49 -0.64 8.14
C SER A 233 -5.57 0.01 9.17
N LEU A 234 -4.37 -0.54 9.32
CA LEU A 234 -3.31 -0.01 10.18
C LEU A 234 -2.03 0.24 9.39
N HIS A 235 -1.33 1.30 9.77
CA HIS A 235 0.05 1.54 9.38
C HIS A 235 1.01 0.90 10.39
N ILE A 236 1.99 0.16 9.90
CA ILE A 236 3.04 -0.48 10.70
C ILE A 236 4.40 0.04 10.22
N GLY A 237 4.96 1.00 10.95
CA GLY A 237 6.21 1.65 10.62
C GLY A 237 7.40 1.07 11.38
N VAL A 238 8.11 0.11 10.79
CA VAL A 238 9.30 -0.49 11.40
C VAL A 238 10.51 0.43 11.26
N GLY A 239 10.76 0.95 10.05
CA GLY A 239 11.91 1.80 9.74
C GLY A 239 11.64 3.30 9.86
N ASP A 240 10.40 3.70 10.15
CA ASP A 240 9.96 5.08 10.06
C ASP A 240 10.83 6.03 10.90
N ARG A 241 11.27 7.13 10.29
CA ARG A 241 12.18 8.10 10.94
C ARG A 241 11.57 8.71 12.20
N THR A 242 10.28 9.05 12.14
CA THR A 242 9.53 9.62 13.27
C THR A 242 8.80 8.51 14.01
N ALA A 243 9.17 8.31 15.27
CA ALA A 243 8.46 7.39 16.14
C ALA A 243 7.22 8.08 16.71
N ASN A 244 6.02 7.62 16.33
CA ASN A 244 4.76 8.21 16.77
C ASN A 244 3.61 7.20 16.71
N THR A 245 2.49 7.55 17.33
CA THR A 245 1.24 6.84 17.20
C THR A 245 0.16 7.85 16.81
N TRP A 246 -0.73 7.51 15.88
CA TRP A 246 -1.85 8.40 15.51
C TRP A 246 -3.15 7.63 15.25
N GLY A 247 -4.27 8.36 15.29
CA GLY A 247 -5.62 7.82 15.15
C GLY A 247 -6.15 7.13 16.40
N LYS A 248 -5.26 6.51 17.20
CA LYS A 248 -5.50 6.01 18.56
C LYS A 248 -4.23 6.19 19.41
N SER A 249 -4.35 6.01 20.72
CA SER A 249 -3.24 6.11 21.68
C SER A 249 -2.83 4.74 22.21
N CYS A 250 -1.53 4.56 22.43
CA CYS A 250 -1.01 3.41 23.18
C CYS A 250 -1.07 3.75 24.67
N ASN A 251 -2.20 3.42 25.31
CA ASN A 251 -2.36 3.50 26.75
C ASN A 251 -1.75 2.26 27.43
#